data_AF-A0A136KEH1-F1
#
_entry.id   AF-A0A136KEH1-F1
#
_cell.length_a   1.000
_cell.length_b   1.000
_cell.length_c   1.000
_cell.angle_alpha   90.00
_cell.angle_beta   90.00
_cell.angle_gamma   90.00
#
_symmetry.space_group_name_H-M   'P 1'
#
loop_
_entity.id
_entity.type
_entity.pdbx_description
1 polymer ?
#
loop_
_entity_poly.entity_id
_entity_poly.type
_entity_poly.pdbx_seq_one_letter_code
_entity_poly.pdbx_strand_id
1 'polypeptide(L)' 'MAAPHYSRTYRRFPLHVPVIFGGAPCVGEGTLLNLSVMGCSIMTDQPCSAEAMCA' A
#
# COMPACT_ATOMS: atom_id res chain seq x y z
N MET A 1 26.58 -2.70 6.95
CA MET A 1 25.20 -3.20 6.88
C MET A 1 24.73 -3.09 5.44
N ALA A 2 24.71 -4.20 4.70
CA ALA A 2 24.12 -4.22 3.36
C ALA A 2 22.60 -4.19 3.52
N ALA A 3 21.93 -3.23 2.89
CA ALA A 3 20.47 -3.22 2.85
C ALA A 3 19.99 -4.56 2.27
N PRO A 4 18.93 -5.19 2.83
CA PRO A 4 18.41 -6.42 2.25
C PRO A 4 18.10 -6.15 0.77
N HIS A 5 18.68 -6.95 -0.11
CA HIS A 5 18.46 -6.87 -1.55
C HIS A 5 17.04 -7.36 -1.82
N TYR A 6 16.05 -6.51 -1.55
CA TYR A 6 14.64 -6.79 -1.71
C TYR A 6 14.35 -6.80 -3.22
N SER A 7 14.70 -7.91 -3.88
CA SER A 7 14.43 -8.13 -5.29
C SER A 7 12.93 -8.35 -5.45
N ARG A 8 12.21 -7.26 -5.69
CA ARG A 8 10.80 -7.32 -6.04
C ARG A 8 10.60 -8.15 -7.30
N THR A 9 9.92 -9.27 -7.14
CA THR A 9 9.61 -10.20 -8.23
C THR A 9 8.72 -9.56 -9.30
N TYR A 10 7.91 -8.57 -8.92
CA TYR A 10 6.98 -7.88 -9.83
C TYR A 10 7.25 -6.38 -9.89
N ARG A 11 7.26 -5.83 -11.10
CA ARG A 11 7.34 -4.38 -11.31
C ARG A 11 6.10 -3.71 -10.73
N ARG A 12 6.31 -2.59 -10.02
CA ARG A 12 5.22 -1.70 -9.62
C ARG A 12 5.02 -0.65 -10.70
N PHE A 13 3.80 -0.54 -11.18
CA PHE A 13 3.37 0.51 -12.08
C PHE A 13 3.06 1.76 -11.26
N PRO A 14 3.69 2.91 -11.56
CA PRO A 14 3.35 4.17 -10.93
C PRO A 14 1.96 4.59 -11.40
N LEU A 15 1.05 4.79 -10.46
CA LEU A 15 -0.35 5.12 -10.71
C LEU A 15 -0.75 6.10 -9.62
N HIS A 16 -1.43 7.18 -9.96
CA HIS A 16 -1.92 8.20 -9.04
C HIS A 16 -3.43 8.31 -9.20
N VAL A 17 -4.16 7.43 -8.53
CA VAL A 17 -5.61 7.35 -8.64
C VAL A 17 -6.24 7.30 -7.25
N PRO A 18 -7.42 7.94 -7.07
CA PRO A 18 -8.15 7.83 -5.81
C PRO A 18 -8.61 6.39 -5.62
N VAL A 19 -8.43 5.87 -4.40
CA VAL A 19 -8.83 4.52 -4.02
C VAL A 19 -9.44 4.54 -2.62
N ILE A 20 -10.40 3.64 -2.42
CA ILE A 20 -10.92 3.32 -1.09
C ILE A 20 -10.22 2.05 -0.64
N PHE A 21 -9.68 2.04 0.57
CA PHE A 21 -9.09 0.86 1.20
C PHE A 21 -9.92 0.47 2.42
N GLY A 22 -10.06 -0.84 2.64
CA GLY A 22 -10.78 -1.39 3.78
C GLY A 22 -9.97 -2.51 4.39
N GLY A 23 -9.71 -2.40 5.69
CA GLY A 23 -9.16 -3.48 6.51
C GLY A 23 -9.84 -3.39 7.86
N ALA A 24 -10.53 -4.43 8.31
CA ALA A 24 -11.30 -4.37 9.56
C ALA A 24 -10.41 -3.92 10.74
N PRO A 25 -10.76 -2.88 11.53
CA PRO A 25 -12.05 -2.19 11.64
C PRO A 25 -12.16 -0.86 10.86
N CYS A 26 -11.22 -0.53 10.00
CA CYS A 26 -11.11 0.77 9.33
C CYS A 26 -11.44 0.71 7.82
N VAL A 27 -12.19 1.71 7.37
CA VAL A 27 -12.36 2.06 5.96
C VAL A 27 -11.86 3.49 5.77
N GLY A 28 -11.07 3.71 4.72
CA GLY A 28 -10.49 5.01 4.44
C GLY A 28 -10.31 5.24 2.95
N GLU A 29 -10.05 6.48 2.60
CA GLU A 29 -9.76 6.95 1.26
C GLU A 29 -8.29 7.32 1.17
N GLY A 30 -7.69 7.09 0.01
CA GLY A 30 -6.30 7.39 -0.22
C GLY A 30 -5.97 7.51 -1.70
N THR A 31 -4.74 7.86 -1.98
CA THR A 31 -4.19 7.88 -3.33
C THR A 31 -3.29 6.68 -3.49
N LEU A 32 -3.61 5.81 -4.44
CA LEU A 32 -2.69 4.77 -4.85
C LEU A 32 -1.48 5.45 -5.47
N LEU A 33 -0.27 5.04 -5.08
CA LEU A 33 0.98 5.57 -5.64
C LEU A 33 1.60 4.56 -6.61
N ASN A 34 1.33 3.27 -6.38
CA ASN A 34 1.98 2.20 -7.09
C ASN A 34 1.15 0.90 -7.03
N LEU A 35 1.04 0.17 -8.14
CA LEU A 35 0.36 -1.12 -8.22
C LEU A 35 1.27 -2.21 -8.77
N SER A 36 1.25 -3.39 -8.17
CA SER A 36 1.85 -4.61 -8.72
C SER A 36 0.89 -5.78 -8.51
N VAL A 37 1.15 -6.89 -9.21
CA VAL A 37 0.38 -8.14 -9.06
C VAL A 37 0.33 -8.61 -7.60
N MET A 38 1.43 -8.44 -6.85
CA MET A 38 1.52 -8.86 -5.44
C MET A 38 1.10 -7.78 -4.43
N GLY A 39 0.57 -6.63 -4.88
CA GLY A 39 0.07 -5.61 -3.97
C GLY A 39 0.30 -4.18 -4.43
N CYS A 40 -0.16 -3.23 -3.62
CA CYS A 40 -0.14 -1.80 -3.91
C CYS A 40 0.54 -0.99 -2.80
N SER A 41 0.66 0.31 -3.01
CA SER A 41 1.00 1.28 -1.96
C SER A 41 -0.04 2.39 -2.02
N ILE A 42 -0.65 2.71 -0.87
CA ILE A 42 -1.70 3.72 -0.74
C ILE A 42 -1.20 4.78 0.24
N MET A 43 -1.33 6.04 -0.13
CA MET A 43 -1.09 7.17 0.74
C MET A 43 -2.43 7.68 1.25
N THR A 44 -2.60 7.74 2.56
CA THR A 44 -3.82 8.22 3.22
C THR A 44 -3.42 9.13 4.37
N ASP A 45 -4.22 10.18 4.59
CA ASP A 45 -4.10 11.06 5.76
C ASP A 45 -4.94 10.55 6.94
N GLN A 46 -5.85 9.60 6.70
CA GLN A 46 -6.69 9.04 7.74
C GLN A 46 -5.90 8.06 8.60
N PRO A 47 -5.93 8.20 9.94
CA PRO A 47 -5.27 7.28 10.84
C PRO A 47 -6.03 5.95 10.86
N CYS A 48 -5.67 5.06 9.95
CA CYS A 48 -6.00 3.65 10.06
C CYS A 48 -4.89 3.01 10.89
N SER A 49 -5.22 2.43 12.04
CA SER A 49 -4.24 1.77 12.91
C SER A 49 -3.40 0.80 12.08
N ALA A 50 -2.10 1.09 11.92
CA ALA A 50 -1.21 0.37 10.99
C ALA A 50 -1.12 -1.15 11.25
N GLU A 51 -1.55 -1.57 12.45
CA GLU A 51 -1.75 -2.96 12.87
C GLU A 51 -2.82 -3.74 12.07
N ALA A 52 -3.73 -3.08 11.35
CA ALA A 52 -4.79 -3.75 10.57
C ALA A 52 -4.37 -4.12 9.13
N MET A 53 -3.26 -3.59 8.59
CA MET A 53 -2.84 -3.85 7.20
C MET A 53 -1.68 -4.87 7.08
N CYS A 54 -1.05 -5.25 8.20
CA CYS A 54 0.10 -6.17 8.24
C CYS A 54 -0.24 -7.58 8.73
N ALA A 55 -1.50 -8.03 8.58
CA ALA A 55 -1.92 -9.41 8.90
C ALA A 55 -1.82 -10.34 7.69
#